data_AF-A0A2P9GWZ6-F1
#
_entry.id   AF-A0A2P9GWZ6-F1
#
_cell.length_a   1.000
_cell.length_b   1.000
_cell.length_c   1.000
_cell.angle_alpha   90.00
_cell.angle_beta   90.00
_cell.angle_gamma   90.00
#
_symmetry.space_group_name_H-M   'P 1'
#
loop_
_entity.id
_entity.type
_entity.pdbx_description
1 polymer ?
#
loop_
_entity_poly.entity_id
_entity_poly.type
_entity_poly.pdbx_seq_one_letter_code
_entity_poly.pdbx_strand_id
1 'polypeptide(L)' 'MHLKFNIETNIDGLHYLLSRVKNSEFAIQVQEINIQKVTKPRGPDLVVDVILAALMEKGEKS' A
#
# COMPACT_ATOMS: atom_id res chain seq x y z
N MET A 1 -6.79 11.39 7.55
CA MET A 1 -7.31 10.03 7.82
C MET A 1 -6.24 9.02 7.46
N HIS A 2 -6.00 8.00 8.29
CA HIS A 2 -5.03 6.93 8.01
C HIS A 2 -5.76 5.62 7.72
N LEU A 3 -5.43 4.99 6.60
CA LEU A 3 -5.89 3.66 6.22
C LEU A 3 -4.76 2.67 6.48
N LYS A 4 -5.07 1.57 7.16
CA LYS A 4 -4.13 0.48 7.40
C LYS A 4 -4.59 -0.75 6.65
N PHE A 5 -3.67 -1.37 5.91
CA PHE A 5 -3.93 -2.61 5.19
C PHE A 5 -2.88 -3.65 5.59
N ASN A 6 -3.34 -4.88 5.80
CA ASN A 6 -2.51 -6.07 5.93
C ASN A 6 -2.88 -6.99 4.78
N ILE A 7 -1.91 -7.35 3.95
CA ILE A 7 -2.13 -8.06 2.70
C ILE A 7 -1.14 -9.22 2.60
N GLU A 8 -1.64 -10.41 2.30
CA GLU A 8 -0.81 -11.52 1.85
C GLU A 8 -0.67 -11.47 0.32
N THR A 9 0.56 -11.41 -0.18
CA THR A 9 0.83 -11.33 -1.62
C THR A 9 2.15 -12.00 -2.00
N ASN A 10 2.54 -11.90 -3.27
CA ASN A 10 3.87 -12.24 -3.75
C ASN A 10 4.55 -10.98 -4.33
N ILE A 11 5.76 -11.13 -4.88
CA ILE A 11 6.50 -9.98 -5.42
C ILE A 11 5.74 -9.24 -6.53
N ASP A 12 5.04 -9.96 -7.40
CA ASP A 12 4.26 -9.36 -8.50
C ASP A 12 3.07 -8.55 -7.98
N GLY A 13 2.35 -9.09 -6.98
CA GLY A 13 1.24 -8.39 -6.35
C GLY A 13 1.67 -7.18 -5.52
N LEU A 14 2.85 -7.22 -4.90
CA LEU A 14 3.46 -6.05 -4.26
C LEU A 14 3.79 -4.96 -5.28
N HIS A 15 4.42 -5.32 -6.41
CA HIS A 15 4.69 -4.36 -7.49
C HIS A 15 3.40 -3.74 -8.04
N TYR A 16 2.36 -4.55 -8.22
CA TYR A 16 1.05 -4.07 -8.61
C TYR A 16 0.48 -3.08 -7.60
N LEU A 17 0.47 -3.41 -6.30
CA LEU A 17 0.00 -2.52 -5.23
C LEU A 17 0.72 -1.17 -5.26
N LEU A 18 2.05 -1.18 -5.30
CA LEU A 18 2.85 0.05 -5.32
C LEU A 18 2.59 0.88 -6.57
N SER A 19 2.42 0.23 -7.73
CA SER A 19 2.06 0.94 -8.96
C SER A 19 0.67 1.58 -8.88
N ARG A 20 -0.32 0.91 -8.28
CA ARG A 20 -1.67 1.47 -8.10
C ARG A 20 -1.67 2.65 -7.12
N VAL A 21 -0.90 2.56 -6.04
CA VAL A 21 -0.75 3.66 -5.08
C VAL A 21 -0.06 4.87 -5.74
N LYS A 22 1.02 4.63 -6.49
CA LYS A 22 1.75 5.68 -7.21
C LYS A 22 0.88 6.39 -8.27
N ASN A 23 0.01 5.64 -8.95
CA ASN A 23 -0.84 6.15 -10.03
C ASN A 23 -2.28 6.43 -9.56
N SER A 24 -2.51 6.58 -8.25
CA SER A 24 -3.83 6.89 -7.70
C SER A 24 -4.27 8.30 -8.08
N GLU A 25 -5.55 8.47 -8.43
CA GLU A 25 -6.17 9.79 -8.64
C GLU A 25 -6.36 10.57 -7.33
N PHE A 26 -6.41 9.86 -6.20
CA PHE A 26 -6.45 10.47 -4.87
C PHE A 26 -5.06 10.88 -4.42
N ALA A 27 -4.96 12.02 -3.72
CA ALA A 27 -3.75 12.43 -3.04
C ALA A 27 -3.52 11.54 -1.80
N ILE A 28 -2.81 10.43 -2.01
CA ILE A 28 -2.44 9.48 -0.95
C ILE A 28 -0.93 9.46 -0.77
N GLN A 29 -0.50 9.36 0.49
CA GLN A 29 0.91 9.22 0.85
C GLN A 29 1.12 7.92 1.60
N VAL A 30 2.09 7.11 1.16
CA VAL A 30 2.59 5.97 1.94
C VAL A 30 3.37 6.52 3.12
N GLN A 31 2.88 6.27 4.33
CA GLN A 31 3.57 6.66 5.57
C GLN A 31 4.53 5.57 6.03
N GLU A 32 4.08 4.32 5.96
CA GLU A 32 4.85 3.18 6.41
C GLU A 32 4.53 1.97 5.54
N ILE A 33 5.55 1.18 5.24
CA ILE A 33 5.40 -0.13 4.61
C ILE A 33 6.36 -1.12 5.27
N ASN A 34 5.82 -2.20 5.81
CA ASN A 34 6.60 -3.33 6.32
C ASN A 34 6.31 -4.54 5.43
N ILE A 35 7.38 -5.19 4.97
CA ILE A 35 7.29 -6.36 4.11
C ILE A 35 8.04 -7.48 4.80
N GLN A 36 7.35 -8.59 5.02
CA GLN A 36 7.91 -9.78 5.65
C GLN A 36 7.79 -10.94 4.69
N LYS A 37 8.90 -11.63 4.44
CA LYS A 37 8.87 -12.88 3.70
C LYS A 37 8.40 -14.00 4.62
N VAL A 38 7.40 -14.75 4.17
CA VAL A 38 6.86 -15.90 4.89
C VAL A 38 7.13 -17.17 4.09
N THR A 39 7.67 -18.18 4.76
CA THR A 39 7.92 -19.48 4.15
C THR A 39 6.62 -20.28 4.15
N LYS A 40 5.90 -20.27 3.03
CA LYS A 40 4.71 -21.10 2.82
C LYS A 40 4.97 -22.14 1.71
N PRO A 41 4.42 -23.37 1.80
CA PRO A 41 4.65 -24.41 0.80
C PRO A 41 4.16 -24.04 -0.61
N ARG A 42 3.08 -23.26 -0.69
CA ARG A 42 2.46 -22.71 -1.91
C ARG A 42 1.69 -21.44 -1.57
N GLY A 43 1.46 -20.58 -2.56
CA GLY A 43 0.66 -19.36 -2.42
C GLY A 43 1.49 -18.11 -2.11
N PRO A 44 0.86 -17.04 -1.60
CA PRO A 44 1.54 -15.80 -1.22
C PRO A 44 2.71 -16.03 -0.27
N ASP A 45 3.88 -15.48 -0.59
CA ASP A 45 5.12 -15.61 0.19
C ASP A 45 5.55 -14.31 0.87
N LEU A 46 4.73 -13.27 0.80
CA LEU A 46 4.91 -11.98 1.46
C LEU A 46 3.69 -11.62 2.30
N VAL A 47 3.93 -11.06 3.49
CA VAL A 47 2.96 -10.29 4.26
C VAL A 47 3.37 -8.83 4.19
N VAL A 48 2.45 -7.97 3.76
CA VAL A 48 2.67 -6.54 3.55
C VAL A 48 1.72 -5.76 4.44
N ASP A 49 2.29 -5.05 5.40
CA ASP A 49 1.57 -4.05 6.20
C ASP A 49 1.85 -2.67 5.65
N VAL A 50 0.81 -1.93 5.27
CA VAL A 50 0.95 -0.58 4.73
C VAL A 50 0.01 0.40 5.42
N ILE A 51 0.54 1.56 5.77
CA ILE A 51 -0.21 2.69 6.29
C ILE A 51 -0.23 3.78 5.22
N LEU A 52 -1.43 4.09 4.74
CA LEU A 52 -1.68 5.17 3.77
C LEU A 52 -2.35 6.34 4.48
N ALA A 53 -1.84 7.55 4.26
CA ALA A 53 -2.52 8.78 4.63
C ALA A 53 -3.27 9.33 3.41
N ALA A 54 -4.56 9.60 3.56
CA ALA A 54 -5.27 10.45 2.61
C ALA A 54 -4.91 11.91 2.92
N LEU A 55 -4.25 12.56 1.96
CA LEU A 55 -4.05 14.00 1.95
C LEU A 55 -5.33 14.59 1.35
N MET A 56 -6.15 15.28 2.15
CA MET A 56 -7.33 15.95 1.61
C MET A 56 -6.90 16.96 0.53
N GLU A 57 -7.76 17.12 -0.48
CA GLU A 57 -7.46 17.77 -1.77
C GLU A 57 -6.68 19.09 -1.69
N LYS A 58 -5.80 19.27 -2.67
CA LYS A 58 -5.10 20.53 -2.91
C LYS A 58 -6.07 21.51 -3.61
N GLY A 59 -6.81 22.30 -2.83
CA GLY A 59 -7.67 23.41 -3.26
C GLY A 59 -9.13 23.20 -2.81
N GLU A 60 -9.81 24.14 -2.17
CA GLU A 60 -9.93 25.54 -2.55
C GLU A 60 -9.17 26.51 -1.63
N LYS A 61 -8.48 27.48 -2.25
CA LYS A 61 -8.13 28.74 -1.60
C LYS A 61 -9.43 29.42 -1.19
N SER A 62 -9.64 29.61 0.12
CA SER A 62 -10.53 30.69 0.60
C SER A 62 -9.89 32.05 0.38
#